data_AF-A0A2M7H4C6-F1
#
_entry.id   AF-A0A2M7H4C6-F1
#
_cell.length_a   1.000
_cell.length_b   1.000
_cell.length_c   1.000
_cell.angle_alpha   90.00
_cell.angle_beta   90.00
_cell.angle_gamma   90.00
#
_symmetry.space_group_name_H-M   'P 1'
#
loop_
_entity.id
_entity.type
_entity.pdbx_description
1 polymer ?
#
loop_
_entity_poly.entity_id
_entity_poly.type
_entity_poly.pdbx_seq_one_letter_code
_entity_poly.pdbx_strand_id
1 'polypeptide(L)'
;MPTLLLLSYLPLGVFVAILQRHIMRKVKWSQRVIKQPGEVTHKNIGLPDRLLRLTIAIVVLVYGLWVGSELAVVIAGYTFYEALAKWCGLYALVGRNTCPIN
;
A
#
# COMPACT_ATOMS: atom_id res chain seq x y z
N MET A 1 -19.45 8.28 -16.59
CA MET A 1 -18.84 9.41 -15.84
C MET A 1 -17.56 9.84 -16.55
N PRO A 2 -17.20 11.12 -16.56
CA PRO A 2 -15.94 11.56 -17.17
C PRO A 2 -14.76 10.92 -16.43
N THR A 3 -13.81 10.36 -17.19
CA THR A 3 -12.59 9.71 -16.68
C THR A 3 -11.78 10.60 -15.74
N LEU A 4 -11.83 11.92 -15.95
CA LEU A 4 -11.21 12.92 -15.08
C LEU A 4 -11.79 12.92 -13.66
N LEU A 5 -13.09 12.68 -13.49
CA LEU A 5 -13.69 12.57 -12.16
C LEU A 5 -13.22 11.29 -11.46
N LEU A 6 -13.08 10.17 -12.18
CA LEU A 6 -12.58 8.91 -11.59
C LEU A 6 -11.14 9.06 -11.08
N LEU A 7 -10.27 9.76 -11.81
CA LEU A 7 -8.89 10.01 -11.37
C LEU A 7 -8.81 10.84 -10.07
N SER A 8 -9.82 11.65 -9.76
CA SER A 8 -9.85 12.42 -8.50
C SER A 8 -9.96 11.54 -7.25
N TYR A 9 -10.31 10.25 -7.39
CA TYR A 9 -10.37 9.29 -6.29
C TYR A 9 -9.02 8.61 -5.98
N LEU A 10 -8.00 8.75 -6.84
CA LEU A 10 -6.65 8.22 -6.57
C LEU A 10 -6.04 8.80 -5.27
N PRO A 11 -6.05 10.13 -5.04
CA PRO A 11 -5.58 10.72 -3.79
C PRO A 11 -6.27 10.17 -2.55
N LEU A 12 -7.56 9.81 -2.64
CA LEU A 12 -8.31 9.24 -1.52
C LEU A 12 -7.70 7.90 -1.08
N GLY A 13 -7.38 7.01 -2.03
CA GLY A 13 -6.70 5.75 -1.73
C GLY A 13 -5.34 5.94 -1.06
N VAL A 14 -4.56 6.91 -1.56
CA VAL A 14 -3.27 7.28 -0.96
C VAL A 14 -3.44 7.82 0.45
N PHE A 15 -4.43 8.70 0.66
CA PHE A 15 -4.74 9.27 1.98
C PHE A 15 -5.10 8.18 2.99
N VAL A 16 -5.97 7.23 2.62
CA VAL A 16 -6.33 6.08 3.47
C VAL A 16 -5.08 5.28 3.84
N ALA A 17 -4.19 5.02 2.90
CA ALA A 17 -2.96 4.27 3.14
C ALA A 17 -2.00 5.00 4.11
N ILE A 18 -1.87 6.32 3.96
CA ILE A 18 -1.09 7.17 4.88
C ILE A 18 -1.72 7.16 6.28
N LEU A 19 -3.04 7.32 6.36
CA LEU A 19 -3.77 7.32 7.62
C LEU A 19 -3.59 6.00 8.36
N GLN A 20 -3.77 4.87 7.66
CA GLN A 20 -3.53 3.55 8.23
C GLN A 20 -2.10 3.40 8.72
N ARG A 21 -1.10 3.87 7.95
CA ARG A 21 0.29 3.85 8.38
C ARG A 21 0.52 4.69 9.64
N HIS A 22 -0.11 5.86 9.73
CA HIS A 22 0.00 6.73 10.90
C HIS A 22 -0.61 6.06 12.15
N ILE A 23 -1.79 5.45 12.02
CA ILE A 23 -2.44 4.70 13.10
C ILE A 23 -1.56 3.53 13.53
N MET A 24 -1.07 2.73 12.58
CA MET A 24 -0.25 1.54 12.85
C MET A 24 1.11 1.87 13.47
N ARG A 25 1.64 3.08 13.27
CA ARG A 25 2.85 3.55 13.97
C ARG A 25 2.65 3.71 15.46
N LYS A 26 1.42 3.91 15.93
CA LYS A 26 1.09 4.00 17.37
C LYS A 26 0.90 2.62 18.02
N VAL A 27 0.72 1.57 17.22
CA VAL A 27 0.48 0.21 17.70
C VAL A 27 1.80 -0.51 17.99
N LYS A 28 2.17 -0.64 19.27
CA LYS A 28 3.44 -1.26 19.71
C LYS A 28 3.65 -2.69 19.20
N TRP A 29 2.58 -3.47 19.09
CA TRP A 29 2.63 -4.85 18.60
C TRP A 29 3.12 -4.92 17.14
N SER A 30 2.53 -4.12 16.26
CA SER A 30 2.91 -4.06 14.85
C SER A 30 4.36 -3.58 14.67
N GLN A 31 4.79 -2.60 15.47
CA GLN A 31 6.15 -2.06 15.39
C GLN A 31 7.24 -3.10 15.68
N ARG A 32 7.00 -4.05 16.59
CA ARG A 32 7.97 -5.12 16.89
C ARG A 32 8.21 -6.05 15.71
N VAL A 33 7.21 -6.23 14.86
CA VAL A 33 7.32 -7.12 13.69
C VAL A 33 7.89 -6.40 12.47
N ILE A 34 7.61 -5.10 12.34
CA ILE A 34 8.18 -4.26 11.29
C ILE A 34 9.67 -4.02 11.52
N LYS A 35 10.11 -3.80 12.76
CA LYS A 35 11.53 -3.65 13.09
C LYS A 35 12.21 -5.02 13.19
N GLN A 36 12.70 -5.52 12.06
CA GLN A 36 13.67 -6.62 12.11
C GLN A 36 14.99 -6.12 12.74
N PRO A 37 15.68 -6.96 13.54
CA PRO A 37 16.98 -6.61 14.10
C PRO A 37 17.97 -6.35 12.95
N GLY A 38 18.55 -5.14 12.91
CA GLY A 38 19.44 -4.69 11.84
C GLY A 38 18.81 -3.77 10.78
N GLU A 39 17.48 -3.66 10.70
CA GLU A 39 16.84 -2.74 9.76
C GLU A 39 16.73 -1.31 10.33
N VAL A 40 17.38 -0.35 9.67
CA VAL A 40 17.32 1.08 10.03
C VAL A 40 15.99 1.73 9.59
N THR A 41 15.23 1.08 8.71
CA THR A 41 14.02 1.63 8.10
C THR A 41 12.73 0.95 8.57
N HIS A 42 11.61 1.67 8.52
CA HIS A 42 10.28 1.12 8.82
C HIS A 42 9.64 0.54 7.54
N LYS A 43 10.26 -0.49 6.95
CA LYS A 43 9.74 -1.22 5.78
C LYS A 43 9.32 -2.62 6.23
N ASN A 44 8.37 -3.23 5.53
CA ASN A 44 7.96 -4.60 5.82
C ASN A 44 7.72 -5.47 4.57
N ILE A 45 8.04 -4.93 3.39
CA ILE A 45 7.92 -5.64 2.11
C ILE A 45 9.21 -5.50 1.30
N GLY A 46 9.68 -6.64 0.78
CA GLY A 46 10.84 -6.73 -0.10
C GLY A 46 10.58 -6.23 -1.53
N LEU A 47 11.60 -6.26 -2.37
CA LEU A 47 11.48 -5.86 -3.79
C LEU A 47 10.45 -6.68 -4.58
N PRO A 48 10.37 -8.02 -4.43
CA PRO A 48 9.39 -8.83 -5.18
C PRO A 48 7.94 -8.44 -4.88
N ASP A 49 7.60 -8.30 -3.59
CA ASP A 49 6.25 -7.89 -3.16
C ASP A 49 5.87 -6.49 -3.64
N ARG A 50 6.84 -5.57 -3.70
CA ARG A 50 6.62 -4.22 -4.20
C ARG A 50 6.32 -4.21 -5.70
N LEU A 51 7.04 -5.01 -6.48
CA LEU A 51 6.82 -5.11 -7.91
C LEU A 51 5.45 -5.74 -8.20
N LEU A 52 5.09 -6.81 -7.49
CA LEU A 52 3.78 -7.43 -7.58
C LEU A 52 2.65 -6.43 -7.28
N ARG A 53 2.79 -5.64 -6.19
CA ARG A 53 1.81 -4.60 -5.84
C ARG A 53 1.70 -3.51 -6.90
N LEU A 54 2.82 -3.09 -7.47
CA LEU A 54 2.81 -2.10 -8.55
C LEU A 54 2.04 -2.62 -9.78
N THR A 55 2.28 -3.88 -10.17
CA THR A 55 1.55 -4.53 -11.26
C THR A 55 0.07 -4.62 -10.96
N ILE A 56 -0.31 -5.06 -9.75
CA ILE A 56 -1.72 -5.13 -9.32
C ILE A 56 -2.36 -3.74 -9.36
N ALA A 57 -1.68 -2.70 -8.85
CA ALA A 57 -2.21 -1.34 -8.83
C ALA A 57 -2.49 -0.81 -10.25
N ILE A 58 -1.60 -1.09 -11.22
CA ILE A 58 -1.81 -0.71 -12.62
C ILE A 58 -3.01 -1.46 -13.22
N VAL A 59 -3.08 -2.78 -13.04
CA VAL A 59 -4.19 -3.59 -13.57
C VAL A 59 -5.53 -3.15 -12.98
N VAL A 60 -5.60 -2.92 -11.67
CA VAL A 60 -6.80 -2.46 -10.98
C VAL A 60 -7.19 -1.04 -11.41
N LEU A 61 -6.22 -0.16 -11.66
CA LEU A 61 -6.49 1.19 -12.18
C LEU A 61 -7.11 1.13 -13.58
N VAL A 62 -6.52 0.36 -14.50
CA VAL A 62 -7.04 0.19 -15.86
C VAL A 62 -8.45 -0.41 -15.82
N TYR A 63 -8.66 -1.42 -14.99
CA TYR A 63 -9.98 -2.02 -14.77
C TYR A 63 -10.99 -1.00 -14.22
N GLY A 64 -10.61 -0.22 -13.21
CA GLY A 64 -11.46 0.81 -12.61
C GLY A 64 -11.86 1.90 -13.59
N LEU A 65 -10.94 2.33 -14.46
CA LEU A 65 -11.23 3.30 -15.51
C LEU A 65 -12.12 2.72 -16.62
N TRP A 66 -11.96 1.44 -16.95
CA TRP A 66 -12.77 0.78 -17.98
C TRP A 66 -14.21 0.55 -17.52
N VAL A 67 -14.39 0.01 -16.31
CA VAL A 67 -15.73 -0.28 -15.75
C VAL A 67 -16.38 0.97 -15.16
N GLY A 68 -15.59 2.02 -14.89
CA GLY A 68 -16.07 3.23 -14.21
C GLY A 68 -16.26 3.04 -12.71
N SER A 69 -15.47 2.18 -12.07
CA SER A 69 -15.56 1.86 -10.64
C SER A 69 -14.68 2.79 -9.80
N GLU A 70 -15.31 3.69 -9.04
CA GLU A 70 -14.64 4.57 -8.08
C GLU A 70 -13.83 3.76 -7.04
N LEU A 71 -14.43 2.70 -6.51
CA LEU A 71 -13.80 1.82 -5.53
C LEU A 71 -12.52 1.18 -6.07
N ALA A 72 -12.53 0.71 -7.31
CA ALA A 72 -11.33 0.15 -7.94
C ALA A 72 -10.22 1.21 -8.05
N VAL A 73 -10.55 2.46 -8.39
CA VAL A 73 -9.56 3.55 -8.45
C VAL A 73 -8.99 3.89 -7.07
N VAL A 74 -9.83 3.88 -6.02
CA VAL A 74 -9.37 4.05 -4.62
C VAL A 74 -8.43 2.91 -4.22
N ILE A 75 -8.79 1.65 -4.51
CA ILE A 75 -7.95 0.48 -4.22
C ILE A 75 -6.62 0.59 -4.97
N ALA A 76 -6.63 0.99 -6.24
CA ALA A 76 -5.41 1.22 -7.00
C ALA A 76 -4.52 2.26 -6.34
N GLY A 77 -5.08 3.41 -5.92
CA GLY A 77 -4.33 4.45 -5.21
C GLY A 77 -3.71 3.96 -3.91
N TYR A 78 -4.44 3.15 -3.14
CA TYR A 78 -3.93 2.51 -1.92
C TYR A 78 -2.76 1.55 -2.24
N THR A 79 -2.93 0.67 -3.23
CA THR A 79 -1.89 -0.31 -3.60
C THR A 79 -0.65 0.36 -4.20
N PHE A 80 -0.80 1.45 -4.96
CA PHE A 80 0.32 2.28 -5.42
C PHE A 80 1.12 2.83 -4.25
N TYR A 81 0.45 3.37 -3.22
CA TYR A 81 1.13 3.85 -2.03
C TYR A 81 1.96 2.75 -1.37
N GLU A 82 1.42 1.55 -1.20
CA GLU A 82 2.14 0.46 -0.55
C GLU A 82 3.43 0.08 -1.30
N ALA A 83 3.36 0.00 -2.64
CA ALA A 83 4.52 -0.31 -3.48
C ALA A 83 5.64 0.75 -3.37
N LEU A 84 5.25 2.03 -3.32
CA LEU A 84 6.18 3.17 -3.21
C LEU A 84 6.74 3.33 -1.79
N ALA A 85 5.89 3.25 -0.78
CA ALA A 85 6.23 3.42 0.62
C ALA A 85 7.06 2.27 1.20
N LYS A 86 7.18 1.16 0.45
CA LYS A 86 7.83 -0.09 0.87
C LYS A 86 7.22 -0.62 2.18
N TRP A 87 5.93 -0.35 2.37
CA TRP A 87 5.21 -0.69 3.57
C TRP A 87 3.78 -1.09 3.21
N CYS A 88 3.37 -2.27 3.64
CA CYS A 88 2.02 -2.79 3.48
C CYS A 88 1.28 -2.79 4.82
N GLY A 89 0.06 -2.26 4.81
CA GLY A 89 -0.82 -2.24 5.97
C GLY A 89 -1.30 -3.63 6.39
N LEU A 90 -1.64 -4.48 5.42
CA LEU A 90 -2.06 -5.86 5.68
C LEU A 90 -0.94 -6.68 6.34
N TYR A 91 0.28 -6.58 5.83
CA TYR A 91 1.43 -7.28 6.41
C TYR A 91 1.74 -6.78 7.81
N ALA A 92 1.59 -5.47 8.05
CA ALA A 92 1.74 -4.87 9.37
C ALA A 92 0.67 -5.34 10.37
N LEU A 93 -0.55 -5.64 9.89
CA LEU A 93 -1.67 -6.17 10.70
C LEU A 93 -1.56 -7.68 10.96
N VAL A 94 -0.97 -8.45 10.05
CA VAL A 94 -0.78 -9.91 10.21
C VAL A 94 0.53 -10.22 10.94
N GLY A 95 1.44 -9.25 11.07
CA GLY A 95 2.77 -9.48 11.61
C GLY A 95 3.67 -10.24 10.63
N ARG A 96 3.63 -9.86 9.35
CA ARG A 96 4.54 -10.37 8.31
C ARG A 96 5.54 -9.29 7.92
N ASN A 97 6.78 -9.70 7.71
CA ASN A 97 7.84 -8.88 7.13
C ASN A 97 8.62 -9.72 6.11
N THR A 98 8.64 -9.28 4.85
CA THR A 98 9.37 -9.95 3.76
C THR A 98 10.61 -9.19 3.31
N CYS A 99 11.04 -8.18 4.08
CA CYS A 99 12.34 -7.56 3.89
C CYS A 99 13.44 -8.63 4.08
N PRO A 100 14.46 -8.65 3.21
CA PRO A 100 15.64 -9.48 3.44
C PRO A 100 16.34 -9.01 4.71
N ILE A 101 16.74 -9.97 5.54
CA ILE A 101 17.64 -9.73 6.67
C ILE A 101 19.03 -9.59 6.04
N ASN A 102 19.59 -8.39 6.10
CA ASN A 102 20.95 -8.10 5.68
C ASN A 102 21.94 -8.50 6.78
#